data_AF-A0A661WFN9-F1
#
_entry.id   AF-A0A661WFN9-F1
#
_cell.length_a   1.000
_cell.length_b   1.000
_cell.length_c   1.000
_cell.angle_alpha   90.00
_cell.angle_beta   90.00
_cell.angle_gamma   90.00
#
_symmetry.space_group_name_H-M   'P 1'
#
loop_
_entity.id
_entity.type
_entity.pdbx_description
1 polymer ?
#
loop_
_entity_poly.entity_id
_entity_poly.type
_entity_poly.pdbx_seq_one_letter_code
_entity_poly.pdbx_strand_id
1 'polypeptide(L)'
;MADNITLREITAETVWPIMKLNVADNQKSFVAPNANSIAEAYFSKEAWFRAIYAGEEPVGFVMLYIDEKKPKFFLWRLMIASEHQGKGYGYLAMELV
;
A
#
# COMPACT_ATOMS: atom_id res chain seq x y z
N MET A 1 -8.33 -20.80 -3.15
CA MET A 1 -7.76 -20.58 -1.80
C MET A 1 -7.26 -19.15 -1.80
N ALA A 2 -7.49 -18.38 -0.73
CA ALA A 2 -6.97 -17.02 -0.69
C ALA A 2 -5.45 -17.09 -0.79
N ASP A 3 -4.88 -16.42 -1.80
CA ASP A 3 -3.43 -16.27 -1.89
C ASP A 3 -2.94 -15.64 -0.57
N ASN A 4 -1.87 -16.17 0.02
CA ASN A 4 -1.33 -15.67 1.27
C ASN A 4 -0.95 -14.19 1.10
N ILE A 5 -1.61 -13.30 1.84
CA ILE A 5 -1.32 -11.86 1.78
C ILE A 5 -0.16 -11.55 2.71
N THR A 6 0.82 -10.81 2.20
CA THR A 6 1.98 -10.36 2.98
C THR A 6 2.23 -8.87 2.77
N LEU A 7 2.71 -8.21 3.82
CA LEU A 7 3.15 -6.81 3.78
C LEU A 7 4.68 -6.79 3.74
N ARG A 8 5.24 -6.28 2.64
CA ARG A 8 6.68 -6.32 2.38
C ARG A 8 7.28 -4.92 2.32
N GLU A 9 8.50 -4.79 2.79
CA GLU A 9 9.27 -3.55 2.60
C GLU A 9 9.52 -3.30 1.12
N ILE A 10 9.50 -2.02 0.74
CA ILE A 10 9.84 -1.60 -0.61
C ILE A 10 11.34 -1.34 -0.65
N THR A 11 12.03 -2.00 -1.58
CA THR A 11 13.48 -1.93 -1.75
C THR A 11 13.82 -1.26 -3.08
N ALA A 12 15.12 -1.08 -3.36
CA ALA A 12 15.57 -0.54 -4.65
C ALA A 12 15.11 -1.42 -5.83
N GLU A 13 14.99 -2.73 -5.62
CA GLU A 13 14.56 -3.70 -6.63
C GLU A 13 13.04 -3.67 -6.85
N THR A 14 12.25 -3.35 -5.81
CA THR A 14 10.78 -3.42 -5.87
C THR A 14 10.11 -2.06 -6.05
N VAL A 15 10.81 -0.95 -5.84
CA VAL A 15 10.20 0.40 -5.91
C VAL A 15 9.53 0.68 -7.26
N TRP A 16 10.17 0.34 -8.37
CA TRP A 16 9.64 0.58 -9.71
C TRP A 16 8.36 -0.19 -10.03
N PRO A 17 8.27 -1.52 -9.84
CA PRO A 17 7.02 -2.23 -10.07
C PRO A 17 5.91 -1.75 -9.14
N ILE A 18 6.21 -1.43 -7.87
CA ILE A 18 5.20 -0.90 -6.93
C ILE A 18 4.68 0.49 -7.35
N MET A 19 5.54 1.36 -7.88
CA MET A 19 5.13 2.67 -8.42
C MET A 19 4.25 2.54 -9.66
N LYS A 20 4.35 1.45 -10.42
CA LYS A 20 3.58 1.19 -11.64
C LYS A 20 2.20 0.60 -11.38
N LEU A 21 1.93 0.11 -10.16
CA LEU A 21 0.58 -0.30 -9.79
C LEU A 21 -0.35 0.91 -9.89
N ASN A 22 -1.52 0.73 -10.49
CA ASN A 22 -2.52 1.77 -10.64
C ASN A 22 -3.92 1.25 -10.29
N VAL A 23 -4.75 2.15 -9.75
CA VAL A 23 -6.19 1.92 -9.62
C VAL A 23 -6.88 2.09 -10.97
N ALA A 24 -8.16 1.70 -11.06
CA ALA A 24 -8.95 1.93 -12.25
C ALA A 24 -9.05 3.44 -12.55
N ASP A 25 -9.22 3.81 -13.82
CA ASP A 25 -9.20 5.22 -14.26
C ASP A 25 -10.21 6.10 -13.50
N ASN A 26 -11.38 5.56 -13.19
CA ASN A 26 -12.42 6.25 -12.42
C ASN A 26 -12.09 6.46 -10.93
N GLN A 27 -11.02 5.85 -10.42
CA GLN A 27 -10.56 5.94 -9.03
C GLN A 27 -9.31 6.81 -8.87
N LYS A 28 -8.68 7.25 -9.96
CA LYS A 28 -7.42 8.02 -9.92
C LYS A 28 -7.48 9.32 -9.12
N SER A 29 -8.68 9.89 -8.92
CA SER A 29 -8.89 11.07 -8.07
C SER A 29 -8.99 10.76 -6.58
N PHE A 30 -9.18 9.49 -6.18
CA PHE A 30 -9.40 9.11 -4.79
C PHE A 30 -8.11 8.77 -4.05
N VAL A 31 -7.06 8.36 -4.77
CA VAL A 31 -5.78 7.97 -4.19
C VAL A 31 -4.64 8.50 -5.03
N ALA A 32 -3.64 9.08 -4.38
CA ALA A 32 -2.43 9.53 -5.05
C ALA A 32 -1.64 8.33 -5.60
N PRO A 33 -0.86 8.50 -6.69
CA PRO A 33 0.06 7.48 -7.15
C PRO A 33 1.01 7.01 -6.05
N ASN A 34 1.40 5.73 -6.08
CA ASN A 34 2.34 5.16 -5.12
C ASN A 34 3.67 5.91 -5.11
N ALA A 35 4.11 6.41 -6.27
CA ALA A 35 5.29 7.28 -6.41
C ALA A 35 5.27 8.50 -5.48
N ASN A 36 4.16 9.24 -5.49
CA ASN A 36 3.98 10.41 -4.64
C ASN A 36 3.93 10.02 -3.17
N SER A 37 3.34 8.86 -2.89
CA SER A 37 3.16 8.35 -1.53
C SER A 37 4.49 7.98 -0.88
N ILE A 38 5.34 7.28 -1.62
CA ILE A 38 6.69 6.93 -1.20
C ILE A 38 7.52 8.19 -1.01
N ALA A 39 7.47 9.12 -1.97
CA ALA A 39 8.19 10.39 -1.86
C ALA A 39 7.78 11.19 -0.61
N GLU A 40 6.47 11.32 -0.35
CA GLU A 40 5.95 11.99 0.84
C GLU A 40 6.36 11.30 2.14
N ALA A 41 6.39 9.96 2.16
CA ALA A 41 6.81 9.19 3.32
C ALA A 41 8.22 9.54 3.80
N TYR A 42 9.16 9.77 2.89
CA TYR A 42 10.55 10.15 3.24
C TYR A 42 10.67 11.50 3.95
N PHE A 43 9.63 12.33 3.93
CA PHE A 43 9.58 13.62 4.64
C PHE A 43 8.68 13.59 5.88
N SER A 44 8.15 12.42 6.25
CA SER A 44 7.28 12.23 7.42
C SER A 44 7.81 11.10 8.30
N LYS A 45 8.23 11.43 9.53
CA LYS A 45 8.82 10.42 10.44
C LYS A 45 7.80 9.39 10.91
N GLU A 46 6.53 9.77 10.91
CA GLU A 46 5.38 8.98 11.33
C GLU A 46 4.85 8.09 10.20
N ALA A 47 5.43 8.16 9.01
CA ALA A 47 5.00 7.36 7.88
C ALA A 47 5.51 5.91 8.01
N TRP A 48 4.58 4.97 8.04
CA TRP A 48 4.87 3.54 7.88
C TRP A 48 4.19 3.05 6.62
N PHE A 49 4.88 2.34 5.75
CA PHE A 49 4.30 1.84 4.50
C PHE A 49 4.88 0.51 4.06
N ARG A 50 4.08 -0.26 3.32
CA ARG A 50 4.43 -1.57 2.79
C ARG A 50 3.78 -1.79 1.42
N ALA A 51 4.46 -2.57 0.59
CA ALA A 51 3.81 -3.18 -0.56
C ALA A 51 2.97 -4.38 -0.12
N ILE A 52 1.80 -4.54 -0.74
CA ILE A 52 0.89 -5.66 -0.50
C ILE A 52 1.16 -6.71 -1.56
N TYR A 53 1.41 -7.95 -1.14
CA TYR A 53 1.68 -9.07 -2.03
C TYR A 53 0.64 -10.17 -1.86
N ALA A 54 0.24 -10.79 -2.97
CA ALA A 54 -0.52 -12.04 -3.00
C ALA A 54 0.41 -13.15 -3.50
N GLY A 55 0.92 -13.98 -2.57
CA GLY A 55 2.08 -14.83 -2.87
C GLY A 55 3.30 -13.97 -3.20
N GLU A 56 3.83 -14.11 -4.42
CA GLU A 56 4.96 -13.32 -4.94
C GLU A 56 4.54 -12.17 -5.86
N GLU A 57 3.25 -12.02 -6.14
CA GLU A 57 2.75 -10.95 -7.02
C GLU A 57 2.47 -9.68 -6.20
N PRO A 58 3.03 -8.52 -6.58
CA PRO A 58 2.67 -7.24 -5.97
C PRO A 58 1.26 -6.81 -6.40
N VAL A 59 0.35 -6.67 -5.44
CA VAL A 59 -1.07 -6.36 -5.71
C VAL A 59 -1.52 -5.01 -5.19
N GLY A 60 -0.71 -4.35 -4.37
CA GLY A 60 -1.10 -3.06 -3.78
C GLY A 60 -0.05 -2.38 -2.92
N PHE A 61 -0.51 -1.36 -2.20
CA PHE A 61 0.29 -0.51 -1.33
C PHE A 61 -0.56 -0.05 -0.14
N VAL A 62 0.04 -0.04 1.05
CA VAL A 62 -0.55 0.52 2.26
C VAL A 62 0.41 1.51 2.90
N MET A 63 -0.13 2.60 3.41
CA MET A 63 0.58 3.62 4.17
C MET A 63 -0.27 4.03 5.37
N LEU A 64 0.35 4.05 6.53
CA LEU A 64 -0.20 4.47 7.80
C LEU A 64 0.55 5.71 8.29
N TYR A 65 -0.17 6.54 9.03
CA TYR A 65 0.45 7.44 9.98
C TYR A 65 0.47 6.74 11.34
N ILE A 66 1.65 6.63 11.95
CA ILE A 66 1.85 6.08 13.29
C ILE A 66 2.69 7.08 14.09
N ASP A 67 2.06 7.72 15.08
CA ASP A 67 2.77 8.53 16.06
C ASP A 67 3.09 7.66 17.28
N GLU A 68 4.36 7.40 17.56
CA GLU A 68 4.74 6.60 18.74
C GLU A 68 4.65 7.39 20.05
N LYS A 69 4.61 8.74 19.97
CA LYS A 69 4.58 9.62 21.15
C LYS A 69 3.18 9.94 21.61
N LYS A 70 2.20 9.90 20.70
CA LYS A 70 0.77 10.07 20.97
C LYS A 70 0.08 8.82 20.44
N PRO A 71 -0.83 8.16 21.18
CA PRO A 71 -1.51 6.95 20.71
C PRO A 71 -2.51 7.27 19.57
N LYS A 72 -1.98 7.67 18.43
CA LYS A 72 -2.72 8.14 17.26
C LYS A 72 -2.14 7.43 16.05
N PHE A 73 -3.01 6.68 15.40
CA PHE A 73 -2.75 6.05 14.13
C PHE A 73 -3.95 6.28 13.21
N PHE A 74 -3.70 6.33 11.90
CA PHE A 74 -4.77 6.29 10.92
C PHE A 74 -4.26 5.72 9.60
N LEU A 75 -5.18 5.13 8.85
CA LEU A 75 -4.94 4.73 7.47
C LEU A 75 -4.74 5.97 6.61
N TRP A 76 -3.53 6.16 6.11
CA TRP A 76 -3.20 7.29 5.24
C TRP A 76 -3.53 6.96 3.79
N ARG A 77 -3.07 5.80 3.30
CA ARG A 77 -3.41 5.32 1.95
C ARG A 77 -3.59 3.81 1.95
N LEU A 78 -4.59 3.35 1.21
CA LEU A 78 -4.76 1.97 0.80
C LEU A 78 -5.04 1.94 -0.68
N MET A 79 -4.29 1.12 -1.40
CA MET A 79 -4.36 1.00 -2.83
C MET A 79 -4.25 -0.47 -3.21
N ILE A 80 -5.22 -0.96 -3.99
CA ILE A 80 -5.17 -2.26 -4.65
C ILE A 80 -5.21 -2.01 -6.15
N ALA A 81 -4.25 -2.57 -6.87
CA ALA A 81 -4.14 -2.44 -8.31
C ALA A 81 -5.41 -2.96 -9.01
N SER A 82 -5.81 -2.29 -10.09
CA SER A 82 -7.11 -2.46 -10.74
C SER A 82 -7.45 -3.91 -11.08
N GLU A 83 -6.48 -4.65 -11.60
CA GLU A 83 -6.53 -6.06 -12.01
C GLU A 83 -6.60 -7.04 -10.82
N HIS A 84 -6.39 -6.54 -9.61
CA HIS A 84 -6.44 -7.28 -8.35
C HIS A 84 -7.60 -6.86 -7.44
N GLN A 85 -8.45 -5.92 -7.86
CA GLN A 85 -9.65 -5.52 -7.11
C GLN A 85 -10.74 -6.60 -7.14
N GLY A 86 -11.66 -6.57 -6.17
CA GLY A 86 -12.76 -7.55 -6.06
C GLY A 86 -12.35 -8.93 -5.54
N LYS A 87 -11.07 -9.13 -5.21
CA LYS A 87 -10.51 -10.42 -4.73
C LYS A 87 -10.37 -10.52 -3.20
N GLY A 88 -10.77 -9.49 -2.47
CA GLY A 88 -10.65 -9.44 -1.00
C GLY A 88 -9.27 -9.05 -0.45
N TYR A 89 -8.27 -8.81 -1.32
CA TYR A 89 -6.90 -8.49 -0.89
C TYR A 89 -6.79 -7.24 -0.01
N GLY A 90 -7.61 -6.20 -0.27
CA GLY A 90 -7.65 -5.01 0.59
C GLY A 90 -8.09 -5.33 2.02
N TYR A 91 -9.11 -6.17 2.19
CA TYR A 91 -9.58 -6.63 3.50
C TYR A 91 -8.48 -7.44 4.20
N LEU A 92 -7.89 -8.41 3.52
CA LEU A 92 -6.84 -9.27 4.09
C LEU A 92 -5.58 -8.49 4.45
N ALA A 93 -5.21 -7.47 3.66
CA ALA A 93 -4.09 -6.59 3.99
C ALA A 93 -4.37 -5.76 5.25
N MET A 94 -5.63 -5.35 5.47
CA MET A 94 -6.02 -4.59 6.66
C MET A 94 -6.00 -5.41 7.96
N GLU A 95 -6.10 -6.75 7.89
CA GLU A 95 -5.94 -7.63 9.07
C GLU A 95 -4.47 -7.76 9.53
N LEU A 96 -3.52 -7.27 8.72
CA LEU A 96 -2.07 -7.40 8.97
C LEU A 96 -1.41 -6.10 9.47
N VAL A 97 -2.19 -5.02 9.62
CA VAL A 97 -1.72 -3.68 10.04
C VAL A 97 -2.11 -3.35 11.47
#